data_AF-A0A1Y0VMM2-F1
#
_entry.id   AF-A0A1Y0VMM2-F1
#
_cell.length_a   1.000
_cell.length_b   1.000
_cell.length_c   1.000
_cell.angle_alpha   90.00
_cell.angle_beta   90.00
_cell.angle_gamma   90.00
#
_symmetry.space_group_name_H-M   'P 1'
#
loop_
_entity.id
_entity.type
_entity.pdbx_description
1 polymer ?
#
loop_
_entity_poly.entity_id
_entity_poly.type
_entity_poly.pdbx_seq_one_letter_code
_entity_poly.pdbx_strand_id
1 'polypeptide(L)' 'MEDERITSAEVQSPDEENEELSLRPQTLHQYIGQDQIKHELEVYIAAAKNREEALDHVLLYGPLD' A
#
# COMPACT_ATOMS: atom_id res chain seq x y z
N MET A 1 39.41 7.62 -3.60
CA MET A 1 38.42 6.55 -3.82
C MET A 1 37.11 7.22 -3.53
N GLU A 2 36.36 7.58 -4.57
CA GLU A 2 35.04 8.22 -4.39
C GLU A 2 34.10 7.19 -3.79
N ASP A 3 33.50 7.52 -2.65
CA ASP A 3 32.45 6.72 -2.03
C ASP A 3 31.25 6.66 -2.97
N GLU A 4 31.10 5.50 -3.62
CA GLU A 4 29.96 5.16 -4.47
C GLU A 4 28.69 5.32 -3.64
N ARG A 5 27.89 6.36 -3.91
CA ARG A 5 26.63 6.59 -3.20
C ARG A 5 25.63 5.51 -3.63
N ILE A 6 25.46 4.50 -2.78
CA ILE A 6 24.50 3.37 -2.91
C ILE A 6 23.02 3.82 -2.93
N THR A 7 22.74 5.13 -2.87
CA THR A 7 21.38 5.67 -2.70
C THR A 7 20.71 6.14 -3.99
N SER A 8 21.28 5.88 -5.17
CA SER A 8 20.58 6.17 -6.42
C SER A 8 19.52 5.11 -6.68
N ALA A 9 18.28 5.53 -6.92
CA ALA A 9 17.30 4.67 -7.56
C ALA A 9 17.87 4.30 -8.94
N GLU A 10 18.28 3.04 -9.10
CA GLU A 10 18.64 2.51 -10.41
C GLU A 10 17.40 2.61 -11.29
N VAL A 11 17.57 2.99 -12.56
CA VAL A 11 16.44 3.07 -13.50
C VAL A 11 15.96 1.63 -13.69
N GLN A 12 14.88 1.26 -13.00
CA GLN A 12 14.25 -0.05 -13.13
C GLN A 12 13.90 -0.27 -14.60
N SER A 13 14.30 -1.41 -15.13
CA SER A 13 13.79 -1.86 -16.41
C SER A 13 12.27 -2.05 -16.34
N PRO A 14 11.55 -1.94 -17.47
CA PRO A 14 10.11 -2.19 -17.48
C PRO A 14 9.74 -3.58 -16.95
N ASP A 15 10.62 -4.57 -17.12
CA ASP A 15 10.40 -5.93 -16.60
C ASP A 15 10.52 -5.97 -15.07
N GLU A 16 11.53 -5.32 -14.49
CA GLU A 16 11.69 -5.20 -13.03
C GLU A 16 10.54 -4.44 -12.36
N GLU A 17 10.02 -3.38 -12.99
CA GLU A 17 8.85 -2.65 -12.50
C GLU A 17 7.60 -3.55 -12.49
N ASN A 18 7.39 -4.34 -13.53
CA ASN A 18 6.28 -5.30 -13.59
C ASN A 18 6.40 -6.40 -12.53
N GLU A 19 7.62 -6.91 -12.30
CA GLU A 19 7.87 -7.87 -11.23
C GLU A 19 7.56 -7.27 -9.85
N GLU A 20 7.99 -6.04 -9.57
CA GLU A 20 7.70 -5.37 -8.31
C GLU A 20 6.19 -5.13 -8.10
N LEU A 21 5.49 -4.70 -9.16
CA LEU A 21 4.03 -4.52 -9.13
C LEU A 21 3.30 -5.84 -8.84
N SER A 22 3.83 -6.97 -9.31
CA SER A 22 3.26 -8.29 -9.04
C SER A 22 3.39 -8.73 -7.58
N LEU A 23 4.41 -8.24 -6.86
CA LEU A 23 4.63 -8.52 -5.44
C LEU A 23 3.73 -7.70 -4.53
N ARG A 24 3.23 -6.55 -5.01
CA ARG A 24 2.33 -5.69 -4.23
C ARG A 24 0.92 -6.30 -4.18
N PRO A 25 0.34 -6.49 -2.98
CA PRO A 25 -1.04 -6.93 -2.84
C PRO A 25 -2.00 -6.02 -3.62
N GLN A 26 -2.80 -6.61 -4.50
CA GLN A 26 -3.78 -5.94 -5.35
C GLN A 26 -5.11 -5.70 -4.63
N THR A 27 -5.40 -6.48 -3.59
CA THR A 27 -6.61 -6.35 -2.78
C THR A 27 -6.28 -6.29 -1.30
N LEU A 28 -7.16 -5.64 -0.52
CA LEU A 28 -6.98 -5.52 0.93
C LEU A 28 -6.84 -6.88 1.63
N HIS A 29 -7.53 -7.91 1.12
CA HIS A 29 -7.48 -9.27 1.66
C HIS A 29 -6.14 -9.99 1.46
N GLN A 30 -5.35 -9.58 0.46
CA GLN A 30 -4.02 -10.17 0.21
C GLN A 30 -2.96 -9.66 1.19
N TYR A 31 -3.23 -8.62 1.97
CA TYR A 31 -2.33 -8.15 3.02
C TYR A 31 -2.32 -9.10 4.22
N ILE A 32 -1.12 -9.43 4.69
CA ILE A 32 -0.88 -10.29 5.85
C ILE A 32 -0.80 -9.42 7.12
N GLY A 33 -1.50 -9.82 8.19
CA GLY A 33 -1.55 -9.09 9.46
C GLY A 33 -2.46 -7.85 9.44
N GLN A 34 -2.41 -7.05 10.51
CA GLN A 34 -3.23 -5.84 10.69
C GLN A 34 -4.75 -6.08 10.49
N ASP A 35 -5.25 -7.22 10.99
CA ASP A 35 -6.63 -7.67 10.73
C ASP A 35 -7.70 -6.66 11.18
N GLN A 36 -7.46 -5.95 12.29
CA GLN A 36 -8.36 -4.91 12.77
C GLN A 36 -8.49 -3.76 11.75
N ILE A 37 -7.36 -3.19 11.29
CA ILE A 37 -7.36 -2.05 10.36
C ILE A 37 -7.95 -2.48 9.02
N LYS A 38 -7.61 -3.68 8.52
CA LYS A 38 -8.22 -4.21 7.29
C LYS A 38 -9.73 -4.30 7.43
N HIS A 39 -10.25 -4.82 8.53
CA HIS A 39 -11.69 -4.91 8.77
C HIS A 39 -12.37 -3.53 8.82
N GLU A 40 -11.78 -2.56 9.54
CA GLU A 40 -12.31 -1.19 9.59
C GLU A 40 -12.36 -0.54 8.20
N LEU A 41 -11.30 -0.68 7.41
CA LEU A 41 -11.25 -0.20 6.03
C LEU A 41 -12.31 -0.86 5.14
N GLU A 42 -12.55 -2.17 5.28
CA GLU A 42 -13.62 -2.86 4.55
C GLU A 42 -14.99 -2.23 4.84
N VAL A 43 -15.28 -1.95 6.12
CA VAL A 43 -16.52 -1.31 6.55
C VAL A 43 -16.65 0.11 5.99
N TYR A 44 -15.59 0.92 6.07
CA TYR A 44 -15.61 2.29 5.56
C TYR A 44 -15.82 2.33 4.04
N ILE A 45 -15.10 1.49 3.31
CA ILE A 45 -15.23 1.38 1.85
C ILE A 45 -16.64 0.93 1.47
N ALA A 46 -17.20 -0.08 2.17
CA ALA A 46 -18.57 -0.53 1.93
C ALA A 46 -19.60 0.58 2.19
N ALA A 47 -19.43 1.35 3.27
CA ALA A 47 -20.32 2.45 3.60
C ALA A 47 -20.24 3.59 2.56
N ALA A 48 -19.04 3.95 2.10
CA ALA A 48 -18.85 4.96 1.06
C ALA A 48 -19.49 4.53 -0.28
N LYS A 49 -19.27 3.26 -0.68
CA LYS A 49 -19.92 2.67 -1.86
C LYS A 49 -21.44 2.71 -1.76
N ASN A 50 -22.00 2.38 -0.61
CA ASN A 50 -23.46 2.40 -0.38
C ASN A 50 -24.05 3.82 -0.46
N ARG A 51 -23.27 4.85 -0.15
CA ARG A 51 -23.68 6.26 -0.29
C ARG A 51 -23.43 6.83 -1.68
N GLU A 52 -22.74 6.09 -2.56
CA GLU A 52 -22.26 6.59 -3.85
C GLU A 52 -21.38 7.85 -3.73
N GLU A 53 -20.66 7.96 -2.63
CA GLU A 53 -19.80 9.10 -2.30
C GLU A 53 -18.35 8.64 -2.15
N ALA A 54 -17.42 9.60 -2.30
CA ALA A 54 -16.03 9.34 -1.98
C ALA A 54 -15.88 9.00 -0.48
N LEU A 55 -14.95 8.10 -0.17
CA LEU A 55 -14.54 7.86 1.20
C LEU A 55 -13.87 9.13 1.75
N ASP A 56 -14.26 9.56 2.95
CA ASP A 56 -13.64 10.68 3.63
C ASP A 56 -12.15 10.42 3.94
N HIS A 57 -11.43 11.47 4.34
CA HIS A 57 -10.03 11.38 4.72
C HIS A 57 -9.85 10.45 5.93
N VAL A 58 -8.98 9.45 5.79
CA VAL A 58 -8.62 8.51 6.86
C VAL A 58 -7.16 8.75 7.25
N LEU A 59 -6.91 8.92 8.56
CA LEU A 59 -5.56 8.97 9.12
C LEU A 59 -5.19 7.56 9.63
N LEU A 60 -4.23 6.92 8.98
CA LEU A 60 -3.65 5.67 9.44
C LEU A 60 -2.39 5.98 10.26
N TYR A 61 -2.36 5.51 11.50
CA TYR A 61 -1.21 5.59 12.37
C TYR A 61 -1.04 4.26 13.11
N GLY A 62 0.19 3.92 13.47
CA GLY A 62 0.52 2.72 14.22
C GLY A 62 1.78 2.92 15.05
N PRO A 63 2.03 2.06 16.05
CA PRO A 63 3.30 2.07 16.75
C PRO A 63 4.45 1.84 15.76
N LEU A 64 5.61 2.46 16.05
CA LEU A 64 6.84 2.27 15.28
C LEU A 64 7.60 0.98 15.65
N ASP A 65 6.99 0.15 16.50
CA ASP A 65 7.58 -1.05 17.11
C ASP A 65 6.91 -2.34 16.61
#